data_AF-A0A510L6B6-F1
#
_entry.id   AF-A0A510L6B6-F1
#
_cell.length_a   1.000
_cell.length_b   1.000
_cell.length_c   1.000
_cell.angle_alpha   90.00
_cell.angle_beta   90.00
_cell.angle_gamma   90.00
#
_symmetry.space_group_name_H-M   'P 1'
#
loop_
_entity.id
_entity.type
_entity.pdbx_description
1 polymer ?
#
loop_
_entity_poly.entity_id
_entity_poly.type
_entity_poly.pdbx_seq_one_letter_code
_entity_poly.pdbx_strand_id
1 'polypeptide(L)'
;MKKNITKLLFLASILSVGNILNAHNQNVSKDVQKPIEIKVDDNGNVTKNQSNGNENNKPKTNPTNVSRGGIDTIKNTAGSITVDSSYTSTGQNYRQRFIILHYTAMNRDGSLRALTNNEVSAHYLISDQKSDPVFYLVDENKRAWHAGVSEWKTSKNLNDSSVGIEIVNSGNVSGSFEPFKDFQIKEVAVLVKYLADKYEIPATNILGHSDIAPQRKPDPGPLFPWEELYKKYNIGMWYDNARKLAYESEYADTWNTLPASTIQAEFSKFGYTISSTGRWDEQTKNVIKVFQYHFRPSNYDGKLDLETFAILKALNERYNNK
;
A
#
# COMPACT_ATOMS: atom_id res chain seq x y z
N MET A 1 19.59 -49.39 -12.94
CA MET A 1 20.33 -48.12 -12.76
C MET A 1 19.37 -46.94 -12.94
N LYS A 2 19.54 -45.91 -12.10
CA LYS A 2 18.92 -44.56 -12.10
C LYS A 2 17.46 -44.51 -11.63
N LYS A 3 17.22 -44.34 -10.31
CA LYS A 3 17.27 -43.14 -9.43
C LYS A 3 15.92 -42.38 -9.37
N ASN A 4 15.34 -42.43 -8.18
CA ASN A 4 14.21 -41.64 -7.66
C ASN A 4 14.33 -40.14 -7.96
N ILE A 5 13.21 -39.51 -8.31
CA ILE A 5 12.92 -38.12 -7.91
C ILE A 5 11.46 -38.06 -7.47
N THR A 6 11.29 -38.04 -6.16
CA THR A 6 10.06 -37.74 -5.45
C THR A 6 9.58 -36.33 -5.83
N LYS A 7 8.43 -36.21 -6.51
CA LYS A 7 7.74 -34.93 -6.67
C LYS A 7 7.15 -34.53 -5.33
N LEU A 8 7.81 -33.59 -4.65
CA LEU A 8 7.28 -32.94 -3.46
C LEU A 8 6.13 -32.02 -3.90
N LEU A 9 4.90 -32.43 -3.58
CA LEU A 9 3.71 -31.60 -3.67
C LEU A 9 3.82 -30.46 -2.64
N PHE A 10 4.18 -29.25 -3.08
CA PHE A 10 3.93 -28.03 -2.32
C PHE A 10 2.64 -27.38 -2.86
N LEU A 11 1.52 -27.76 -2.24
CA LEU A 11 0.22 -27.11 -2.37
C LEU A 11 0.02 -26.19 -1.15
N ALA A 12 -0.65 -25.04 -1.37
CA ALA A 12 -0.97 -23.95 -0.43
C ALA A 12 0.20 -22.96 -0.21
N SER A 13 0.39 -21.97 -1.08
CA SER A 13 -0.33 -20.69 -0.94
C SER A 13 -0.66 -19.98 -2.27
N ILE A 14 -0.47 -20.65 -3.41
CA ILE A 14 -0.86 -20.10 -4.73
C ILE A 14 -2.27 -20.57 -5.17
N LEU A 15 -2.94 -21.40 -4.35
CA LEU A 15 -4.36 -21.73 -4.53
C LEU A 15 -5.25 -20.80 -3.67
N SER A 16 -5.31 -19.54 -4.09
CA SER A 16 -6.62 -19.12 -4.58
C SER A 16 -6.47 -18.93 -6.08
N VAL A 17 -6.85 -19.96 -6.83
CA VAL A 17 -7.07 -19.91 -8.30
C VAL A 17 -8.36 -19.09 -8.55
N GLY A 18 -8.36 -17.89 -7.97
CA GLY A 18 -9.46 -16.96 -7.80
C GLY A 18 -9.02 -15.54 -7.41
N ASN A 19 -7.75 -15.28 -7.01
CA ASN A 19 -7.30 -13.92 -6.66
C ASN A 19 -6.05 -13.38 -7.37
N ILE A 20 -5.59 -14.00 -8.47
CA ILE A 20 -4.75 -13.26 -9.44
C ILE A 20 -5.63 -12.22 -10.21
N LEU A 21 -6.96 -12.35 -10.16
CA LEU A 21 -7.91 -11.51 -10.90
C LEU A 21 -8.26 -10.15 -10.26
N ASN A 22 -7.81 -9.82 -9.03
CA ASN A 22 -8.31 -8.63 -8.31
C ASN A 22 -7.26 -7.58 -7.91
N ALA A 23 -5.99 -7.72 -8.32
CA ALA A 23 -5.06 -6.59 -8.38
C ALA A 23 -5.30 -5.73 -9.65
N HIS A 24 -5.87 -6.36 -10.68
CA HIS A 24 -6.30 -5.72 -11.91
C HIS A 24 -7.61 -4.97 -11.64
N ASN A 25 -7.51 -3.68 -11.29
CA ASN A 25 -8.67 -2.81 -11.47
C ASN A 25 -8.97 -2.81 -12.97
N GLN A 26 -10.22 -3.09 -13.39
CA GLN A 26 -10.64 -3.16 -14.80
C GLN A 26 -10.03 -1.98 -15.54
N ASN A 27 -8.94 -2.25 -16.27
CA ASN A 27 -8.18 -1.22 -16.91
C ASN A 27 -8.99 -0.83 -18.13
N VAL A 28 -9.56 0.38 -18.14
CA VAL A 28 -10.17 1.00 -19.34
C VAL A 28 -9.13 1.19 -20.48
N SER A 29 -7.90 0.74 -20.26
CA SER A 29 -6.69 0.84 -21.08
C SER A 29 -6.66 -0.03 -22.34
N LYS A 30 -7.73 -0.76 -22.71
CA LYS A 30 -7.76 -1.36 -24.06
C LYS A 30 -7.66 -0.27 -25.16
N ASP A 31 -8.05 0.96 -24.84
CA ASP A 31 -7.96 2.13 -25.74
C ASP A 31 -6.72 3.02 -25.48
N VAL A 32 -5.91 2.75 -24.45
CA VAL A 32 -4.75 3.58 -24.12
C VAL A 32 -3.48 2.90 -24.63
N GLN A 33 -3.01 3.32 -25.82
CA GLN A 33 -1.69 2.94 -26.30
C GLN A 33 -0.63 3.31 -25.26
N LYS A 34 0.31 2.40 -24.99
CA LYS A 34 1.48 2.68 -24.14
C LYS A 34 2.13 3.99 -24.62
N PRO A 35 2.54 4.91 -23.72
CA PRO A 35 3.16 6.16 -24.12
C PRO A 35 4.33 5.87 -25.05
N ILE A 36 4.26 6.40 -26.27
CA ILE A 36 5.40 6.41 -27.18
C ILE A 36 6.44 7.33 -26.53
N GLU A 37 7.63 6.81 -26.25
CA GLU A 37 8.75 7.61 -25.77
C GLU A 37 9.17 8.53 -26.93
N ILE A 38 8.66 9.77 -26.95
CA ILE A 38 9.02 10.77 -27.96
C ILE A 38 10.35 11.38 -27.55
N LYS A 39 11.41 11.02 -28.27
CA LYS A 39 12.67 11.77 -28.22
C LYS A 39 12.65 12.83 -29.31
N VAL A 40 12.77 14.08 -28.89
CA VAL A 40 12.96 15.23 -29.77
C VAL A 40 14.45 15.55 -29.72
N ASP A 41 15.13 15.50 -30.85
CA ASP A 41 16.51 15.98 -30.93
C ASP A 41 16.56 17.53 -30.90
N ASP A 42 17.75 18.09 -30.72
CA ASP A 42 17.96 19.55 -30.65
C ASP A 42 17.53 20.31 -31.92
N ASN A 43 17.19 19.58 -33.00
CA ASN A 43 16.69 20.10 -34.27
C ASN A 43 15.18 19.91 -34.48
N GLY A 44 14.47 19.38 -33.47
CA GLY A 44 13.02 19.21 -33.51
C GLY A 44 12.53 17.97 -34.29
N ASN A 45 13.39 17.01 -34.61
CA ASN A 45 12.99 15.79 -35.31
C ASN A 45 12.50 14.72 -34.33
N VAL A 46 11.37 14.09 -34.68
CA VAL A 46 10.77 12.99 -33.92
C VAL A 46 11.32 11.67 -34.44
N THR A 47 12.08 10.94 -33.63
CA THR A 47 12.45 9.56 -33.93
C THR A 47 11.46 8.59 -33.28
N LYS A 48 10.73 7.82 -34.11
CA LYS A 48 9.84 6.74 -33.66
C LYS A 48 10.60 5.43 -33.64
N ASN A 49 11.03 4.94 -32.48
CA ASN A 49 11.56 3.57 -32.40
C ASN A 49 10.41 2.57 -32.27
N GLN A 50 10.11 1.86 -33.36
CA GLN A 50 9.53 0.53 -33.27
C GLN A 50 10.59 -0.42 -32.73
N SER A 51 10.22 -1.16 -31.68
CA SER A 51 11.07 -2.14 -31.01
C SER A 51 11.58 -3.19 -32.00
N ASN A 52 12.88 -3.15 -32.32
CA ASN A 52 13.65 -4.34 -32.69
C ASN A 52 14.99 -4.31 -31.95
N GLY A 53 15.39 -5.49 -31.48
CA GLY A 53 16.29 -5.66 -30.34
C GLY A 53 17.77 -5.32 -30.52
N ASN A 54 18.46 -5.45 -29.38
CA ASN A 54 19.86 -5.25 -29.08
C ASN A 54 20.42 -3.82 -29.25
N GLU A 55 20.70 -3.17 -28.12
CA GLU A 55 22.05 -2.69 -27.80
C GLU A 55 22.17 -2.07 -26.39
N ASN A 56 23.13 -2.62 -25.64
CA ASN A 56 24.11 -2.00 -24.75
C ASN A 56 23.71 -0.96 -23.68
N ASN A 57 24.05 -1.32 -22.45
CA ASN A 57 24.07 -0.53 -21.22
C ASN A 57 24.70 0.86 -21.36
N LYS A 58 23.87 1.89 -21.17
CA LYS A 58 24.24 3.15 -20.48
C LYS A 58 23.03 3.60 -19.66
N PRO A 59 23.23 4.25 -18.49
CA PRO A 59 22.11 4.71 -17.67
C PRO A 59 21.34 5.76 -18.44
N LYS A 60 20.11 5.45 -18.85
CA LYS A 60 19.18 6.42 -19.41
C LYS A 60 18.82 7.40 -18.29
N THR A 61 19.19 8.66 -18.46
CA THR A 61 18.65 9.76 -17.68
C THR A 61 17.14 9.82 -17.90
N ASN A 62 16.37 9.78 -16.82
CA ASN A 62 14.92 9.91 -16.85
C ASN A 62 14.51 11.22 -17.53
N PRO A 63 13.58 11.21 -18.51
CA PRO A 63 13.14 12.43 -19.19
C PRO A 63 12.17 13.29 -18.36
N THR A 64 12.10 13.11 -17.03
CA THR A 64 11.04 13.70 -16.19
C THR A 64 11.45 14.95 -15.42
N ASN A 65 12.70 15.41 -15.50
CA ASN A 65 13.05 16.74 -15.04
C ASN A 65 12.87 17.76 -16.17
N VAL A 66 11.62 18.04 -16.53
CA VAL A 66 11.34 19.32 -17.21
C VAL A 66 11.60 20.38 -16.16
N SER A 67 12.75 21.05 -16.28
CA SER A 67 13.12 22.15 -15.41
C SER A 67 12.07 23.24 -15.57
N ARG A 68 11.13 23.34 -14.63
CA ARG A 68 10.17 24.45 -14.58
C ARG A 68 10.94 25.77 -14.48
N GLY A 69 10.52 26.77 -15.26
CA GLY A 69 11.13 28.11 -15.23
C GLY A 69 11.48 28.70 -16.59
N GLY A 70 10.83 28.24 -17.66
CA GLY A 70 11.09 28.73 -19.02
C GLY A 70 9.89 28.63 -19.96
N ILE A 71 10.12 29.13 -21.16
CA ILE A 71 9.18 29.10 -22.28
C ILE A 71 9.59 27.96 -23.21
N ASP A 72 8.74 26.94 -23.32
CA ASP A 72 8.96 25.78 -24.18
C ASP A 72 7.97 25.76 -25.36
N THR A 73 8.34 25.20 -26.50
CA THR A 73 7.42 25.00 -27.63
C THR A 73 7.08 23.53 -27.78
N ILE A 74 5.79 23.19 -27.76
CA ILE A 74 5.28 21.84 -27.98
C ILE A 74 4.64 21.77 -29.36
N LYS A 75 4.96 20.72 -30.13
CA LYS A 75 4.44 20.51 -31.49
C LYS A 75 3.90 19.10 -31.69
N ASN A 76 2.81 18.97 -32.43
CA ASN A 76 2.27 17.70 -32.91
C ASN A 76 1.55 17.89 -34.26
N THR A 77 0.82 16.88 -34.74
CA THR A 77 0.10 16.94 -36.02
C THR A 77 -1.00 17.99 -36.08
N ALA A 78 -1.47 18.51 -34.94
CA ALA A 78 -2.46 19.58 -34.88
C ALA A 78 -1.84 20.99 -34.96
N GLY A 79 -0.52 21.13 -34.75
CA GLY A 79 0.17 22.41 -34.82
C GLY A 79 1.24 22.58 -33.72
N SER A 80 1.56 23.83 -33.41
CA SER A 80 2.53 24.20 -32.37
C SER A 80 1.97 25.25 -31.41
N ILE A 81 2.28 25.08 -30.12
CA ILE A 81 2.00 26.06 -29.08
C ILE A 81 3.25 26.35 -28.27
N THR A 82 3.24 27.48 -27.58
CA THR A 82 4.26 27.84 -26.59
C THR A 82 3.66 27.70 -25.19
N VAL A 83 4.41 27.07 -24.28
CA VAL A 83 4.05 26.85 -22.88
C VAL A 83 5.01 27.63 -22.01
N ASP A 84 4.46 28.57 -21.23
CA ASP A 84 5.20 29.33 -20.24
C ASP A 84 5.03 28.67 -18.86
N SER A 85 6.15 28.19 -18.29
CA SER A 85 6.20 27.52 -16.99
C SER A 85 6.74 28.42 -15.86
N SER A 86 6.89 29.72 -16.10
CA SER A 86 7.40 30.69 -15.11
C SER A 86 6.40 31.01 -13.99
N TYR A 87 5.13 30.63 -14.14
CA TYR A 87 4.08 30.81 -13.14
C TYR A 87 3.79 29.50 -12.39
N THR A 88 3.76 29.55 -11.05
CA THR A 88 3.40 28.39 -10.20
C THR A 88 2.30 28.78 -9.21
N SER A 89 1.28 27.93 -9.08
CA SER A 89 0.18 28.13 -8.12
C SER A 89 0.58 27.68 -6.71
N THR A 90 0.14 28.43 -5.70
CA THR A 90 0.23 28.03 -4.29
C THR A 90 -0.74 26.89 -3.95
N GLY A 91 -1.87 26.81 -4.66
CA GLY A 91 -2.89 25.77 -4.47
C GLY A 91 -2.52 24.46 -5.14
N GLN A 92 -1.51 23.76 -4.61
CA GLN A 92 -1.07 22.46 -5.11
C GLN A 92 -0.70 21.51 -3.95
N ASN A 93 -0.70 20.22 -4.25
CA ASN A 93 -0.23 19.16 -3.37
C ASN A 93 0.27 17.97 -4.20
N TYR A 94 0.87 16.99 -3.54
CA TYR A 94 1.35 15.78 -4.18
C TYR A 94 0.21 14.81 -4.52
N ARG A 95 0.38 14.07 -5.64
CA ARG A 95 -0.54 13.00 -6.02
C ARG A 95 -0.40 11.79 -5.08
N GLN A 96 0.80 11.55 -4.58
CA GLN A 96 1.10 10.52 -3.58
C GLN A 96 0.55 10.99 -2.24
N ARG A 97 -0.56 10.39 -1.83
CA ARG A 97 -1.30 10.73 -0.61
C ARG A 97 -1.27 9.61 0.42
N PHE A 98 -0.79 8.42 0.06
CA PHE A 98 -0.81 7.22 0.91
C PHE A 98 0.50 6.44 0.79
N ILE A 99 0.85 5.71 1.86
CA ILE A 99 1.87 4.66 1.86
C ILE A 99 1.20 3.37 2.30
N ILE A 100 1.24 2.34 1.46
CA ILE A 100 0.63 1.03 1.75
C ILE A 100 1.74 -0.01 1.90
N LEU A 101 1.75 -0.67 3.07
CA LEU A 101 2.70 -1.71 3.42
C LEU A 101 2.12 -3.10 3.15
N HIS A 102 2.95 -3.97 2.59
CA HIS A 102 2.62 -5.34 2.17
C HIS A 102 3.67 -6.31 2.70
N TYR A 103 3.32 -7.59 2.75
CA TYR A 103 4.32 -8.66 2.69
C TYR A 103 4.18 -9.42 1.37
N THR A 104 5.28 -10.03 0.94
CA THR A 104 5.32 -10.72 -0.36
C THR A 104 4.81 -12.16 -0.33
N ALA A 105 4.80 -12.85 0.83
CA ALA A 105 4.49 -14.28 0.96
C ALA A 105 5.42 -15.19 0.13
N MET A 106 6.57 -14.68 -0.27
CA MET A 106 7.55 -15.33 -1.13
C MET A 106 8.97 -15.04 -0.62
N ASN A 107 9.96 -15.79 -1.10
CA ASN A 107 11.36 -15.44 -0.89
C ASN A 107 11.78 -14.28 -1.80
N ARG A 108 12.90 -13.63 -1.46
CA ARG A 108 13.49 -12.49 -2.18
C ARG A 108 13.45 -12.63 -3.70
N ASP A 109 14.00 -13.71 -4.26
CA ASP A 109 14.09 -13.88 -5.72
C ASP A 109 12.71 -14.11 -6.36
N GLY A 110 11.82 -14.80 -5.66
CA GLY A 110 10.42 -14.96 -6.06
C GLY A 110 9.70 -13.62 -6.11
N SER A 111 9.87 -12.79 -5.08
CA SER A 111 9.27 -11.46 -4.97
C SER A 111 9.77 -10.53 -6.08
N LEU A 112 11.08 -10.47 -6.33
CA LEU A 112 11.63 -9.67 -7.43
C LEU A 112 11.04 -10.09 -8.77
N ARG A 113 11.04 -11.39 -9.10
CA ARG A 113 10.46 -11.87 -10.36
C ARG A 113 8.97 -11.53 -10.47
N ALA A 114 8.21 -11.71 -9.39
CA ALA A 114 6.78 -11.45 -9.40
C ALA A 114 6.47 -9.96 -9.62
N LEU A 115 7.19 -9.07 -8.94
CA LEU A 115 6.94 -7.63 -8.96
C LEU A 115 7.49 -6.90 -10.19
N THR A 116 8.33 -7.57 -11.00
CA THR A 116 8.88 -6.99 -12.24
C THR A 116 8.31 -7.61 -13.52
N ASN A 117 7.87 -8.88 -13.48
CA ASN A 117 7.54 -9.63 -14.70
C ASN A 117 6.05 -9.99 -14.82
N ASN A 118 5.24 -9.72 -13.80
CA ASN A 118 3.80 -10.03 -13.80
C ASN A 118 2.94 -8.76 -13.75
N GLU A 119 1.62 -8.93 -13.78
CA GLU A 119 0.64 -7.85 -13.63
C GLU A 119 0.39 -7.45 -12.16
N VAL A 120 1.47 -7.38 -11.38
CA VAL A 120 1.51 -6.86 -10.02
C VAL A 120 2.87 -6.20 -9.81
N SER A 121 2.91 -5.06 -9.12
CA SER A 121 4.16 -4.35 -8.87
C SER A 121 4.05 -3.48 -7.63
N ALA A 122 5.20 -3.13 -7.05
CA ALA A 122 5.32 -2.18 -5.95
C ALA A 122 6.36 -1.12 -6.32
N HIS A 123 6.36 0.00 -5.61
CA HIS A 123 7.39 1.02 -5.83
C HIS A 123 8.71 0.57 -5.21
N TYR A 124 8.63 -0.04 -4.03
CA TYR A 124 9.79 -0.52 -3.28
C TYR A 124 9.64 -1.98 -2.85
N LEU A 125 10.77 -2.68 -2.76
CA LEU A 125 10.89 -4.01 -2.14
C LEU A 125 12.02 -4.00 -1.12
N ILE A 126 11.71 -4.39 0.12
CA ILE A 126 12.66 -4.55 1.22
C ILE A 126 13.00 -6.03 1.36
N SER A 127 14.29 -6.36 1.19
CA SER A 127 14.78 -7.74 1.21
C SER A 127 14.76 -8.32 2.62
N ASP A 128 14.81 -9.66 2.72
CA ASP A 128 15.09 -10.37 3.96
C ASP A 128 16.59 -10.67 4.15
N GLN A 129 17.45 -10.16 3.26
CA GLN A 129 18.91 -10.23 3.34
C GLN A 129 19.48 -8.85 3.66
N LYS A 130 20.16 -8.71 4.80
CA LYS A 130 20.68 -7.41 5.29
C LYS A 130 21.70 -6.74 4.37
N SER A 131 22.38 -7.51 3.52
CA SER A 131 23.35 -6.98 2.56
C SER A 131 22.71 -6.40 1.31
N ASP A 132 21.44 -6.69 1.07
CA ASP A 132 20.74 -6.16 -0.10
C ASP A 132 20.35 -4.70 0.10
N PRO A 133 20.30 -3.91 -0.98
CA PRO A 133 19.66 -2.61 -0.92
C PRO A 133 18.13 -2.77 -0.85
N VAL A 134 17.45 -1.69 -0.47
CA VAL A 134 16.04 -1.52 -0.82
C VAL A 134 15.94 -1.37 -2.34
N PHE A 135 15.16 -2.21 -3.00
CA PHE A 135 14.98 -2.16 -4.44
C PHE A 135 13.89 -1.16 -4.81
N TYR A 136 14.17 -0.29 -5.79
CA TYR A 136 13.22 0.67 -6.37
C TYR A 136 12.74 0.16 -7.74
N LEU A 137 11.51 -0.34 -7.81
CA LEU A 137 11.00 -1.11 -8.95
C LEU A 137 10.10 -0.27 -9.88
N VAL A 138 9.35 0.69 -9.34
CA VAL A 138 8.45 1.57 -10.11
C VAL A 138 8.68 3.01 -9.68
N ASP A 139 8.81 3.90 -10.67
CA ASP A 139 8.94 5.34 -10.41
C ASP A 139 7.76 5.84 -9.58
N GLU A 140 8.00 6.61 -8.50
CA GLU A 140 6.93 7.12 -7.62
C GLU A 140 5.89 7.99 -8.38
N ASN A 141 6.25 8.59 -9.51
CA ASN A 141 5.34 9.35 -10.38
C ASN A 141 4.52 8.45 -11.33
N LYS A 142 4.78 7.15 -11.33
CA LYS A 142 4.02 6.14 -12.06
C LYS A 142 3.14 5.36 -11.09
N ARG A 143 2.10 4.74 -11.65
CA ARG A 143 1.18 3.89 -10.90
C ARG A 143 1.72 2.46 -10.81
N ALA A 144 2.23 2.06 -9.64
CA ALA A 144 2.43 0.63 -9.34
C ALA A 144 1.10 -0.09 -9.10
N TRP A 145 1.06 -1.41 -9.28
CA TRP A 145 -0.15 -2.23 -9.17
C TRP A 145 -0.08 -3.12 -7.92
N HIS A 146 -0.28 -2.53 -6.74
CA HIS A 146 -0.12 -3.22 -5.44
C HIS A 146 -1.44 -3.29 -4.64
N ALA A 147 -2.21 -2.20 -4.56
CA ALA A 147 -3.42 -2.12 -3.75
C ALA A 147 -4.61 -2.91 -4.35
N GLY A 148 -4.78 -2.85 -5.68
CA GLY A 148 -5.96 -3.40 -6.36
C GLY A 148 -7.26 -2.70 -5.92
N VAL A 149 -8.37 -3.43 -5.90
CA VAL A 149 -9.64 -2.93 -5.34
C VAL A 149 -9.45 -2.59 -3.87
N SER A 150 -9.51 -1.31 -3.55
CA SER A 150 -9.13 -0.75 -2.25
C SER A 150 -9.87 0.55 -1.97
N GLU A 151 -10.13 0.82 -0.69
CA GLU A 151 -10.78 2.04 -0.24
C GLU A 151 -10.40 2.37 1.21
N TRP A 152 -10.11 3.65 1.47
CA TRP A 152 -9.83 4.19 2.80
C TRP A 152 -10.45 5.57 2.93
N LYS A 153 -11.30 5.75 3.95
CA LYS A 153 -12.17 6.92 4.09
C LYS A 153 -12.95 7.14 2.78
N THR A 154 -12.74 8.27 2.10
CA THR A 154 -13.41 8.61 0.84
C THR A 154 -12.59 8.29 -0.41
N SER A 155 -11.35 7.83 -0.25
CA SER A 155 -10.45 7.52 -1.37
C SER A 155 -10.65 6.07 -1.82
N LYS A 156 -10.80 5.85 -3.13
CA LYS A 156 -10.90 4.52 -3.76
C LYS A 156 -9.76 4.31 -4.75
N ASN A 157 -9.50 3.05 -5.13
CA ASN A 157 -8.45 2.67 -6.10
C ASN A 157 -7.08 3.26 -5.71
N LEU A 158 -6.59 2.91 -4.53
CA LEU A 158 -5.47 3.60 -3.90
C LEU A 158 -4.17 3.54 -4.70
N ASN A 159 -4.01 2.57 -5.62
CA ASN A 159 -2.90 2.55 -6.59
C ASN A 159 -2.66 3.91 -7.26
N ASP A 160 -3.72 4.69 -7.53
CA ASP A 160 -3.62 5.98 -8.24
C ASP A 160 -2.92 7.07 -7.42
N SER A 161 -2.85 6.91 -6.10
CA SER A 161 -2.38 7.94 -5.16
C SER A 161 -1.54 7.37 -4.01
N SER A 162 -1.02 6.15 -4.14
CA SER A 162 -0.23 5.51 -3.09
C SER A 162 1.13 5.07 -3.55
N VAL A 163 2.12 5.19 -2.66
CA VAL A 163 3.38 4.45 -2.75
C VAL A 163 3.19 3.09 -2.09
N GLY A 164 3.66 2.04 -2.75
CA GLY A 164 3.52 0.65 -2.32
C GLY A 164 4.88 0.08 -1.94
N ILE A 165 4.99 -0.46 -0.73
CA ILE A 165 6.23 -1.03 -0.20
C ILE A 165 5.97 -2.49 0.13
N GLU A 166 6.67 -3.37 -0.57
CA GLU A 166 6.65 -4.81 -0.34
C GLU A 166 7.80 -5.21 0.59
N ILE A 167 7.53 -6.08 1.55
CA ILE A 167 8.54 -6.59 2.48
C ILE A 167 8.65 -8.09 2.30
N VAL A 168 9.86 -8.60 2.08
CA VAL A 168 10.10 -10.04 1.97
C VAL A 168 9.87 -10.69 3.33
N ASN A 169 8.73 -11.37 3.45
CA ASN A 169 8.28 -12.10 4.63
C ASN A 169 7.27 -13.16 4.15
N SER A 170 7.31 -14.36 4.74
CA SER A 170 6.45 -15.47 4.33
C SER A 170 4.97 -15.27 4.70
N GLY A 171 4.64 -14.23 5.48
CA GLY A 171 3.29 -13.93 5.91
C GLY A 171 2.71 -15.10 6.69
N ASN A 172 1.48 -15.47 6.36
CA ASN A 172 0.75 -16.59 6.96
C ASN A 172 0.75 -17.88 6.12
N VAL A 173 1.69 -18.05 5.19
CA VAL A 173 1.71 -19.20 4.24
C VAL A 173 1.73 -20.56 4.96
N SER A 174 2.41 -20.66 6.10
CA SER A 174 2.50 -21.88 6.93
C SER A 174 1.30 -22.11 7.85
N GLY A 175 0.29 -21.23 7.82
CA GLY A 175 -0.85 -21.24 8.75
C GLY A 175 -0.65 -20.37 9.99
N SER A 176 0.56 -19.84 10.21
CA SER A 176 0.90 -18.85 11.24
C SER A 176 1.67 -17.69 10.62
N PHE A 177 1.51 -16.47 11.17
CA PHE A 177 2.27 -15.32 10.71
C PHE A 177 3.76 -15.43 11.12
N GLU A 178 4.66 -15.01 10.24
CA GLU A 178 6.09 -14.93 10.51
C GLU A 178 6.52 -13.53 10.97
N PRO A 179 7.35 -13.40 12.02
CA PRO A 179 7.87 -12.10 12.45
C PRO A 179 8.79 -11.47 11.41
N PHE A 180 8.83 -10.15 11.38
CA PHE A 180 9.77 -9.38 10.55
C PHE A 180 11.13 -9.27 11.24
N LYS A 181 12.21 -9.26 10.46
CA LYS A 181 13.56 -9.09 11.02
C LYS A 181 13.78 -7.64 11.45
N ASP A 182 14.43 -7.39 12.58
CA ASP A 182 14.64 -6.04 13.12
C ASP A 182 15.27 -5.06 12.12
N PHE A 183 16.20 -5.52 11.27
CA PHE A 183 16.82 -4.66 10.27
C PHE A 183 15.83 -4.26 9.16
N GLN A 184 14.90 -5.14 8.78
CA GLN A 184 13.84 -4.81 7.81
C GLN A 184 12.94 -3.71 8.39
N ILE A 185 12.59 -3.79 9.66
CA ILE A 185 11.77 -2.77 10.33
C ILE A 185 12.48 -1.41 10.38
N LYS A 186 13.80 -1.40 10.59
CA LYS A 186 14.60 -0.17 10.49
C LYS A 186 14.62 0.40 9.07
N GLU A 187 14.77 -0.43 8.05
CA GLU A 187 14.71 0.00 6.65
C GLU A 187 13.32 0.53 6.28
N VAL A 188 12.25 -0.12 6.74
CA VAL A 188 10.87 0.37 6.61
C VAL A 188 10.74 1.73 7.28
N ALA A 189 11.21 1.89 8.51
CA ALA A 189 11.10 3.16 9.24
C ALA A 189 11.80 4.31 8.49
N VAL A 190 13.03 4.08 7.99
CA VAL A 190 13.77 5.06 7.20
C VAL A 190 13.01 5.43 5.92
N LEU A 191 12.58 4.43 5.15
CA LEU A 191 11.91 4.65 3.87
C LEU A 191 10.55 5.33 4.03
N VAL A 192 9.72 4.84 4.95
CA VAL A 192 8.38 5.39 5.20
C VAL A 192 8.48 6.83 5.69
N LYS A 193 9.43 7.14 6.60
CA LYS A 193 9.63 8.51 7.07
C LYS A 193 10.08 9.44 5.94
N TYR A 194 11.05 9.00 5.12
CA TYR A 194 11.50 9.74 3.94
C TYR A 194 10.33 10.06 2.98
N LEU A 195 9.52 9.06 2.64
CA LEU A 195 8.39 9.23 1.73
C LEU A 195 7.29 10.11 2.32
N ALA A 196 7.00 9.94 3.61
CA ALA A 196 5.98 10.73 4.29
C ALA A 196 6.37 12.21 4.34
N ASP A 197 7.64 12.52 4.62
CA ASP A 197 8.14 13.89 4.64
C ASP A 197 8.21 14.49 3.23
N LYS A 198 8.68 13.71 2.24
CA LYS A 198 8.78 14.15 0.83
C LYS A 198 7.43 14.52 0.23
N TYR A 199 6.40 13.72 0.52
CA TYR A 199 5.07 13.84 -0.09
C TYR A 199 4.03 14.45 0.86
N GLU A 200 4.45 14.92 2.04
CA GLU A 200 3.58 15.49 3.07
C GLU A 200 2.42 14.55 3.46
N ILE A 201 2.69 13.24 3.52
CA ILE A 201 1.67 12.22 3.78
C ILE A 201 1.36 12.20 5.27
N PRO A 202 0.09 12.41 5.68
CA PRO A 202 -0.28 12.38 7.08
C PRO A 202 -0.18 10.96 7.63
N ALA A 203 0.08 10.85 8.94
CA ALA A 203 0.15 9.58 9.66
C ALA A 203 -1.07 8.66 9.42
N THR A 204 -2.26 9.24 9.23
CA THR A 204 -3.51 8.50 8.97
C THR A 204 -3.59 7.81 7.62
N ASN A 205 -2.60 8.04 6.75
CA ASN A 205 -2.53 7.51 5.39
C ASN A 205 -1.34 6.56 5.21
N ILE A 206 -0.68 6.17 6.31
CA ILE A 206 0.31 5.09 6.34
C ILE A 206 -0.42 3.85 6.88
N LEU A 207 -0.66 2.88 6.01
CA LEU A 207 -1.62 1.80 6.23
C LEU A 207 -1.06 0.45 5.78
N GLY A 208 -1.63 -0.64 6.29
CA GLY A 208 -1.44 -1.97 5.72
C GLY A 208 -2.37 -2.21 4.53
N HIS A 209 -2.05 -3.19 3.69
CA HIS A 209 -2.98 -3.64 2.65
C HIS A 209 -4.31 -4.13 3.24
N SER A 210 -4.25 -4.73 4.43
CA SER A 210 -5.40 -5.20 5.19
C SER A 210 -6.36 -4.07 5.57
N ASP A 211 -5.86 -2.86 5.81
CA ASP A 211 -6.71 -1.73 6.18
C ASP A 211 -7.59 -1.25 5.03
N ILE A 212 -7.03 -1.26 3.83
CA ILE A 212 -7.66 -0.71 2.63
C ILE A 212 -8.44 -1.78 1.84
N ALA A 213 -8.21 -3.06 2.14
CA ALA A 213 -8.85 -4.21 1.51
C ALA A 213 -9.21 -5.30 2.55
N PRO A 214 -9.97 -4.97 3.62
CA PRO A 214 -10.23 -5.85 4.77
C PRO A 214 -10.85 -7.20 4.41
N GLN A 215 -11.60 -7.24 3.30
CA GLN A 215 -12.31 -8.44 2.85
C GLN A 215 -11.43 -9.42 2.07
N ARG A 216 -10.17 -9.04 1.76
CA ARG A 216 -9.36 -9.75 0.78
C ARG A 216 -7.91 -9.94 1.20
N LYS A 217 -7.37 -9.05 2.04
CA LYS A 217 -5.93 -8.95 2.30
C LYS A 217 -5.63 -8.97 3.79
N PRO A 218 -4.75 -9.87 4.26
CA PRO A 218 -4.33 -9.93 5.66
C PRO A 218 -3.01 -9.21 5.95
N ASP A 219 -2.30 -8.74 4.93
CA ASP A 219 -0.94 -8.18 5.02
C ASP A 219 -0.93 -6.69 5.42
N PRO A 220 0.10 -6.22 6.17
CA PRO A 220 1.32 -6.92 6.57
C PRO A 220 1.16 -7.85 7.78
N GLY A 221 -0.06 -8.00 8.31
CA GLY A 221 -0.40 -8.94 9.37
C GLY A 221 -0.09 -8.43 10.79
N PRO A 222 -0.52 -9.19 11.82
CA PRO A 222 -0.42 -8.80 13.22
C PRO A 222 1.00 -8.77 13.78
N LEU A 223 1.97 -9.41 13.11
CA LEU A 223 3.37 -9.39 13.54
C LEU A 223 4.17 -8.22 12.96
N PHE A 224 3.53 -7.38 12.14
CA PHE A 224 4.12 -6.13 11.72
C PHE A 224 4.07 -5.11 12.87
N PRO A 225 5.18 -4.51 13.29
CA PRO A 225 5.26 -3.82 14.57
C PRO A 225 4.85 -2.34 14.46
N TRP A 226 3.56 -2.10 14.20
CA TRP A 226 2.98 -0.75 14.08
C TRP A 226 3.23 0.12 15.32
N GLU A 227 3.08 -0.44 16.52
CA GLU A 227 3.35 0.27 17.77
C GLU A 227 4.81 0.71 17.89
N GLU A 228 5.75 -0.13 17.43
CA GLU A 228 7.17 0.23 17.41
C GLU A 228 7.41 1.39 16.45
N LEU A 229 6.83 1.34 15.24
CA LEU A 229 6.96 2.42 14.27
C LEU A 229 6.47 3.76 14.83
N TYR A 230 5.32 3.73 15.49
CA TYR A 230 4.76 4.92 16.13
C TYR A 230 5.65 5.41 17.29
N LYS A 231 5.97 4.53 18.27
CA LYS A 231 6.66 4.92 19.50
C LYS A 231 8.12 5.32 19.28
N LYS A 232 8.86 4.59 18.43
CA LYS A 232 10.30 4.81 18.23
C LYS A 232 10.62 5.78 17.10
N TYR A 233 9.79 5.82 16.05
CA TYR A 233 10.10 6.56 14.82
C TYR A 233 9.05 7.61 14.45
N ASN A 234 7.98 7.76 15.23
CA ASN A 234 6.88 8.69 14.96
C ASN A 234 6.24 8.49 13.57
N ILE A 235 5.98 7.23 13.22
CA ILE A 235 5.40 6.80 11.95
C ILE A 235 4.04 6.14 12.20
N GLY A 236 3.02 6.56 11.43
CA GLY A 236 1.69 5.96 11.48
C GLY A 236 0.84 6.41 12.67
N MET A 237 -0.25 5.69 12.91
CA MET A 237 -1.23 6.00 13.96
C MET A 237 -1.06 5.10 15.17
N TRP A 238 -1.35 5.64 16.36
CA TRP A 238 -1.56 4.83 17.56
C TRP A 238 -2.51 5.56 18.51
N TYR A 239 -3.19 4.81 19.38
CA TYR A 239 -4.09 5.39 20.37
C TYR A 239 -3.32 5.95 21.59
N ASP A 240 -3.96 6.87 22.30
CA ASP A 240 -3.52 7.27 23.64
C ASP A 240 -4.03 6.23 24.66
N ASN A 241 -3.12 5.68 25.48
CA ASN A 241 -3.48 4.62 26.43
C ASN A 241 -4.41 5.12 27.55
N ALA A 242 -4.27 6.36 28.00
CA ALA A 242 -5.16 6.93 29.02
C ALA A 242 -6.58 7.10 28.47
N ARG A 243 -6.72 7.53 27.20
CA ARG A 243 -8.03 7.57 26.53
C ARG A 243 -8.61 6.18 26.29
N LYS A 244 -7.79 5.19 25.92
CA LYS A 244 -8.21 3.79 25.81
C LYS A 244 -8.79 3.29 27.13
N LEU A 245 -8.07 3.46 28.24
CA LEU A 245 -8.51 3.05 29.59
C LEU A 245 -9.80 3.78 30.03
N ALA A 246 -9.95 5.06 29.68
CA ALA A 246 -11.17 5.80 29.94
C ALA A 246 -12.38 5.20 29.20
N TYR A 247 -12.21 4.82 27.93
CA TYR A 247 -13.26 4.16 27.16
C TYR A 247 -13.53 2.72 27.62
N GLU A 248 -12.53 1.98 28.09
CA GLU A 248 -12.77 0.68 28.74
C GLU A 248 -13.66 0.83 29.97
N SER A 249 -13.42 1.87 30.77
CA SER A 249 -14.24 2.18 31.95
C SER A 249 -15.67 2.64 31.57
N GLU A 250 -15.79 3.49 30.55
CA GLU A 250 -17.08 4.01 30.07
C GLU A 250 -18.00 2.90 29.53
N TYR A 251 -17.44 1.93 28.79
CA TYR A 251 -18.20 0.87 28.11
C TYR A 251 -18.17 -0.48 28.84
N ALA A 252 -17.61 -0.56 30.05
CA ALA A 252 -17.40 -1.80 30.80
C ALA A 252 -18.66 -2.70 30.86
N ASP A 253 -19.81 -2.11 31.15
CA ASP A 253 -21.08 -2.82 31.33
C ASP A 253 -21.98 -2.83 30.07
N THR A 254 -21.60 -2.11 29.01
CA THR A 254 -22.50 -1.86 27.87
C THR A 254 -21.96 -2.32 26.53
N TRP A 255 -20.63 -2.54 26.37
CA TRP A 255 -20.01 -2.83 25.08
C TRP A 255 -20.63 -4.03 24.34
N ASN A 256 -21.02 -5.08 25.07
CA ASN A 256 -21.60 -6.31 24.54
C ASN A 256 -23.09 -6.19 24.20
N THR A 257 -23.74 -5.10 24.61
CA THR A 257 -25.14 -4.77 24.29
C THR A 257 -25.26 -3.79 23.13
N LEU A 258 -24.15 -3.19 22.69
CA LEU A 258 -24.16 -2.23 21.59
C LEU A 258 -24.65 -2.89 20.30
N PRO A 259 -25.60 -2.27 19.57
CA PRO A 259 -26.00 -2.74 18.25
C PRO A 259 -24.81 -2.84 17.30
N ALA A 260 -24.77 -3.87 16.45
CA ALA A 260 -23.71 -4.03 15.47
C ALA A 260 -23.60 -2.81 14.54
N SER A 261 -24.71 -2.14 14.22
CA SER A 261 -24.73 -0.89 13.42
C SER A 261 -23.93 0.23 14.07
N THR A 262 -23.96 0.35 15.41
CA THR A 262 -23.17 1.34 16.15
C THR A 262 -21.68 1.08 15.98
N ILE A 263 -21.27 -0.19 16.10
CA ILE A 263 -19.86 -0.59 15.95
C ILE A 263 -19.39 -0.43 14.50
N GLN A 264 -20.22 -0.83 13.54
CA GLN A 264 -19.98 -0.64 12.11
C GLN A 264 -19.81 0.84 11.77
N ALA A 265 -20.63 1.73 12.36
CA ALA A 265 -20.52 3.17 12.18
C ALA A 265 -19.21 3.73 12.75
N GLU A 266 -18.71 3.23 13.89
CA GLU A 266 -17.41 3.64 14.44
C GLU A 266 -16.24 3.21 13.54
N PHE A 267 -16.28 1.99 12.97
CA PHE A 267 -15.26 1.54 12.01
C PHE A 267 -15.30 2.35 10.71
N SER A 268 -16.51 2.66 10.21
CA SER A 268 -16.70 3.52 9.04
C SER A 268 -16.19 4.93 9.30
N LYS A 269 -16.52 5.51 10.47
CA LYS A 269 -15.98 6.80 10.93
C LYS A 269 -14.46 6.78 10.96
N PHE A 270 -13.86 5.67 11.41
CA PHE A 270 -12.41 5.57 11.48
C PHE A 270 -11.75 5.63 10.09
N GLY A 271 -12.31 4.89 9.14
CA GLY A 271 -11.91 4.93 7.74
C GLY A 271 -12.08 3.61 6.98
N TYR A 272 -12.51 2.54 7.64
CA TYR A 272 -12.72 1.26 6.98
C TYR A 272 -13.93 1.28 6.06
N THR A 273 -13.80 0.57 4.94
CA THR A 273 -14.93 0.30 4.06
C THR A 273 -15.79 -0.79 4.68
N ILE A 274 -16.92 -0.37 5.26
CA ILE A 274 -17.88 -1.25 5.92
C ILE A 274 -19.30 -0.68 5.77
N SER A 275 -20.27 -1.54 5.51
CA SER A 275 -21.68 -1.15 5.46
C SER A 275 -22.35 -1.35 6.82
N SER A 276 -23.20 -0.41 7.23
CA SER A 276 -24.01 -0.52 8.44
C SER A 276 -25.21 -1.45 8.24
N THR A 277 -24.98 -2.76 8.25
CA THR A 277 -26.03 -3.79 8.07
C THR A 277 -26.80 -4.11 9.34
N GLY A 278 -26.30 -3.69 10.51
CA GLY A 278 -26.90 -4.03 11.81
C GLY A 278 -26.72 -5.49 12.23
N ARG A 279 -25.91 -6.27 11.51
CA ARG A 279 -25.64 -7.70 11.79
C ARG A 279 -24.15 -7.94 11.97
N TRP A 280 -23.80 -8.94 12.78
CA TRP A 280 -22.43 -9.48 12.89
C TRP A 280 -22.05 -10.37 11.69
N ASP A 281 -22.16 -9.79 10.51
CA ASP A 281 -21.86 -10.44 9.24
C ASP A 281 -20.35 -10.59 8.98
N GLU A 282 -20.00 -11.30 7.90
CA GLU A 282 -18.60 -11.62 7.60
C GLU A 282 -17.75 -10.38 7.35
N GLN A 283 -18.30 -9.33 6.72
CA GLN A 283 -17.56 -8.07 6.53
C GLN A 283 -17.17 -7.44 7.86
N THR A 284 -18.04 -7.53 8.87
CA THR A 284 -17.82 -6.95 10.19
C THR A 284 -16.71 -7.70 10.90
N LYS A 285 -16.73 -9.04 10.86
CA LYS A 285 -15.65 -9.87 11.43
C LYS A 285 -14.31 -9.60 10.76
N ASN A 286 -14.29 -9.49 9.44
CA ASN A 286 -13.07 -9.21 8.69
C ASN A 286 -12.48 -7.84 9.04
N VAL A 287 -13.31 -6.79 9.15
CA VAL A 287 -12.86 -5.45 9.56
C VAL A 287 -12.32 -5.47 10.99
N ILE A 288 -13.02 -6.10 11.94
CA ILE A 288 -12.53 -6.25 13.32
C ILE A 288 -11.16 -6.94 13.33
N LYS A 289 -11.01 -8.02 12.57
CA LYS A 289 -9.78 -8.82 12.52
C LYS A 289 -8.59 -8.01 12.01
N VAL A 290 -8.74 -7.31 10.89
CA VAL A 290 -7.63 -6.53 10.32
C VAL A 290 -7.33 -5.28 11.15
N PHE A 291 -8.34 -4.71 11.82
CA PHE A 291 -8.13 -3.65 12.79
C PHE A 291 -7.29 -4.14 13.98
N GLN A 292 -7.57 -5.35 14.48
CA GLN A 292 -6.74 -5.97 15.51
C GLN A 292 -5.32 -6.26 15.00
N TYR A 293 -5.13 -6.63 13.73
CA TYR A 293 -3.78 -6.78 13.16
C TYR A 293 -2.97 -5.49 13.29
N HIS A 294 -3.59 -4.35 13.03
CA HIS A 294 -2.91 -3.07 13.09
C HIS A 294 -2.77 -2.57 14.53
N PHE A 295 -3.86 -2.51 15.30
CA PHE A 295 -3.93 -1.77 16.56
C PHE A 295 -4.03 -2.63 17.82
N ARG A 296 -4.25 -3.94 17.70
CA ARG A 296 -4.30 -4.85 18.85
C ARG A 296 -3.66 -6.23 18.55
N PRO A 297 -2.37 -6.26 18.17
CA PRO A 297 -1.72 -7.49 17.74
C PRO A 297 -1.52 -8.54 18.85
N SER A 298 -1.76 -8.18 20.13
CA SER A 298 -1.75 -9.13 21.24
C SER A 298 -2.94 -10.11 21.20
N ASN A 299 -4.05 -9.74 20.58
CA ASN A 299 -5.20 -10.61 20.34
C ASN A 299 -5.97 -10.17 19.09
N TYR A 300 -5.85 -11.00 18.04
CA TYR A 300 -6.36 -10.76 16.69
C TYR A 300 -7.29 -11.87 16.18
N ASP A 301 -8.05 -12.49 17.08
CA ASP A 301 -8.95 -13.60 16.75
C ASP A 301 -10.18 -13.20 15.89
N GLY A 302 -10.36 -11.90 15.63
CA GLY A 302 -11.45 -11.36 14.82
C GLY A 302 -12.77 -11.25 15.57
N LYS A 303 -12.78 -11.44 16.90
CA LYS A 303 -13.94 -11.21 17.75
C LYS A 303 -13.84 -9.84 18.39
N LEU A 304 -14.96 -9.12 18.42
CA LEU A 304 -15.04 -7.87 19.14
C LEU A 304 -14.94 -8.14 20.65
N ASP A 305 -14.09 -7.39 21.33
CA ASP A 305 -14.05 -7.28 22.78
C ASP A 305 -14.00 -5.81 23.20
N LEU A 306 -14.16 -5.57 24.51
CA LEU A 306 -14.14 -4.23 25.11
C LEU A 306 -12.87 -3.46 24.74
N GLU A 307 -11.70 -4.10 24.80
CA GLU A 307 -10.42 -3.45 24.50
C GLU A 307 -10.34 -3.04 23.03
N THR A 308 -10.73 -3.91 22.09
CA THR A 308 -10.78 -3.59 20.66
C THR A 308 -11.69 -2.39 20.41
N PHE A 309 -12.87 -2.36 21.06
CA PHE A 309 -13.80 -1.24 20.92
C PHE A 309 -13.24 0.06 21.52
N ALA A 310 -12.64 -0.01 22.71
CA ALA A 310 -12.04 1.15 23.37
C ALA A 310 -10.87 1.74 22.57
N ILE A 311 -10.05 0.88 21.94
CA ILE A 311 -8.99 1.32 21.02
C ILE A 311 -9.58 2.07 19.83
N LEU A 312 -10.65 1.54 19.22
CA LEU A 312 -11.34 2.21 18.10
C LEU A 312 -11.88 3.58 18.51
N LYS A 313 -12.51 3.69 19.69
CA LYS A 313 -13.01 4.96 20.23
C LYS A 313 -11.87 5.97 20.44
N ALA A 314 -10.76 5.55 21.07
CA ALA A 314 -9.60 6.40 21.31
C ALA A 314 -8.94 6.87 20.00
N LEU A 315 -8.86 6.01 18.99
CA LEU A 315 -8.35 6.37 17.66
C LEU A 315 -9.29 7.36 16.95
N ASN A 316 -10.60 7.13 16.98
CA ASN A 316 -11.58 8.05 16.41
C ASN A 316 -11.52 9.43 17.07
N GLU A 317 -11.37 9.48 18.39
CA GLU A 317 -11.20 10.74 19.11
C GLU A 317 -9.95 11.49 18.65
N ARG A 318 -8.83 10.78 18.52
CA ARG A 318 -7.54 11.39 18.21
C ARG A 318 -7.42 11.86 16.76
N TYR A 319 -7.96 11.10 15.82
CA TYR A 319 -7.67 11.28 14.39
C TYR A 319 -8.87 11.71 13.54
N ASN A 320 -10.10 11.66 14.07
CA ASN A 320 -11.31 11.99 13.34
C ASN A 320 -12.25 12.96 14.08
N ASN A 321 -11.87 13.50 15.24
CA ASN A 321 -12.62 14.61 15.82
C ASN A 321 -12.28 15.92 15.08
N LYS A 322 -13.14 16.25 14.12
CA LYS A 322 -13.38 17.59 13.61
C LYS A 322 -14.86 17.90 13.80
#